data_AF-A0AAU0UJU8-F1
#
_entry.id   AF-A0AAU0UJU8-F1
#
_cell.length_a   1.000
_cell.length_b   1.000
_cell.length_c   1.000
_cell.angle_alpha   90.00
_cell.angle_beta   90.00
_cell.angle_gamma   90.00
#
_symmetry.space_group_name_H-M   'P 1'
#
loop_
_entity.id
_entity.type
_entity.pdbx_description
1 polymer ?
#
loop_
_entity_poly.entity_id
_entity_poly.type
_entity_poly.pdbx_seq_one_letter_code
_entity_poly.pdbx_strand_id
1 'polypeptide(L)'
;MRSAKKFKLVVFVLLFTLAAAGTAMAAGKVFSDVKSGVWYEKPVAEMKAKGIVQGTGADTFSPDTEVTVQESIVFLGRLLDWEDGATTLPSTLINRSRVDTWAKGYVTAAVGNRVISGADLYLDPKAAAQRYEIAIFAVRALGLDDRARGRSGVSLEYADAADVPDRAVGYIDVAAEEGILTGNPDGSFKPKDSITRAQMAAVLERMEAKLDEERGNVVKGEFFGVITANGNIRIRQTDSQIKEYEVADSFLVYDGSSSILLSQVQALDAMSLVLDETGETALFGEVIDESEIQPQEFNLDGEITGVDTDTPSLTIDKEDGTDVTYTIADDAAIRLDYKEAELDELVAGQAVEIKVEGDLITQIMAESFEETVEGIVVKVEFGSDTRIIVSFDDEDEEESYLVDEDVDIDGDASGLRDIFAGQEVELELFNNRVINIDVTSVEDEAEGTITKLILAADPEVVVNVDGVERTFTFAPDASLEKDNDDIEIEDVRIGDYVELEITGRVVTYMDVTAKVVADYVMGEIENINDDAEVIIFKDNNTPIYLNDDTVIIKFGEEARLRHLNTGDEVFAVGIFKSGILEADTIVVIAATK
;
A
#
# COMPACT_ATOMS: atom_id res chain seq x y z
N MET A 1 -6.29 -0.42 48.78
CA MET A 1 -7.69 0.02 48.59
C MET A 1 -7.71 1.43 47.99
N ARG A 2 -7.72 1.54 46.66
CA ARG A 2 -8.20 2.72 45.94
C ARG A 2 -8.91 2.22 44.69
N SER A 3 -10.16 2.64 44.57
CA SER A 3 -11.19 2.17 43.64
C SER A 3 -10.90 2.69 42.23
N ALA A 4 -10.62 1.78 41.28
CA ALA A 4 -10.71 2.09 39.85
C ALA A 4 -12.20 2.12 39.46
N LYS A 5 -12.70 3.31 39.15
CA LYS A 5 -14.04 3.50 38.59
C LYS A 5 -14.01 2.98 37.15
N LYS A 6 -14.79 1.94 36.85
CA LYS A 6 -15.12 1.51 35.50
C LYS A 6 -15.89 2.64 34.81
N PHE A 7 -15.28 3.28 33.81
CA PHE A 7 -15.95 4.23 32.93
C PHE A 7 -16.71 3.40 31.89
N LYS A 8 -18.02 3.24 32.07
CA LYS A 8 -18.89 2.69 31.03
C LYS A 8 -19.10 3.80 29.99
N LEU A 9 -18.50 3.66 28.82
CA LEU A 9 -18.83 4.45 27.64
C LEU A 9 -20.27 4.08 27.26
N VAL A 10 -21.20 5.01 27.46
CA VAL A 10 -22.58 4.89 27.01
C VAL A 10 -22.59 5.38 25.56
N VAL A 11 -22.52 4.45 24.61
CA VAL A 11 -22.82 4.74 23.19
C VAL A 11 -24.31 5.03 23.10
N PHE A 12 -24.65 6.24 22.69
CA PHE A 12 -26.01 6.72 22.54
C PHE A 12 -26.59 6.15 21.23
N VAL A 13 -27.13 4.93 21.27
CA VAL A 13 -27.88 4.37 20.13
C VAL A 13 -29.16 5.18 19.97
N LEU A 14 -29.23 5.99 18.92
CA LEU A 14 -30.42 6.72 18.54
C LEU A 14 -31.45 5.70 18.02
N LEU A 15 -32.26 5.14 18.93
CA LEU A 15 -33.40 4.29 18.59
C LEU A 15 -34.43 5.13 17.82
N PHE A 16 -34.36 5.11 16.49
CA PHE A 16 -35.48 5.54 15.67
C PHE A 16 -36.58 4.49 15.83
N THR A 17 -37.68 4.89 16.46
CA THR A 17 -38.89 4.08 16.58
C THR A 17 -39.42 3.77 15.18
N LEU A 18 -39.16 2.55 14.71
CA LEU A 18 -39.72 2.02 13.47
C LEU A 18 -41.22 1.79 13.71
N ALA A 19 -42.05 2.66 13.13
CA ALA A 19 -43.47 2.39 13.03
C ALA A 19 -43.66 1.18 12.11
N ALA A 20 -43.88 0.01 12.71
CA ALA A 20 -44.14 -1.24 12.01
C ALA A 20 -45.42 -1.13 11.18
N ALA A 21 -45.27 -0.81 9.90
CA ALA A 21 -46.24 -1.10 8.86
C ALA A 21 -45.49 -1.76 7.68
N GLY A 22 -44.77 -2.85 7.98
CA GLY A 22 -44.17 -3.68 6.95
C GLY A 22 -45.25 -4.45 6.21
N THR A 23 -45.27 -4.36 4.88
CA THR A 23 -45.92 -5.34 4.03
C THR A 23 -45.30 -6.69 4.34
N ALA A 24 -46.03 -7.53 5.08
CA ALA A 24 -45.62 -8.89 5.35
C ALA A 24 -45.53 -9.65 4.02
N MET A 25 -44.31 -9.89 3.54
CA MET A 25 -44.09 -10.93 2.53
C MET A 25 -44.47 -12.25 3.19
N ALA A 26 -45.55 -12.88 2.72
CA ALA A 26 -46.05 -14.12 3.29
C ALA A 26 -44.99 -15.23 3.15
N ALA A 27 -44.87 -16.10 4.15
CA ALA A 27 -44.02 -17.29 4.10
C ALA A 27 -44.60 -18.22 3.01
N GLY A 28 -44.02 -18.16 1.82
CA GLY A 28 -44.42 -18.97 0.69
C GLY A 28 -44.01 -20.42 0.92
N LYS A 29 -44.89 -21.38 0.59
CA LYS A 29 -44.47 -22.77 0.44
C LYS A 29 -43.57 -22.90 -0.79
N VAL A 30 -42.44 -23.57 -0.64
CA VAL A 30 -41.47 -23.81 -1.73
C VAL A 30 -42.10 -24.63 -2.86
N PHE A 31 -42.82 -25.70 -2.49
CA PHE A 31 -43.59 -26.56 -3.39
C PHE A 31 -44.83 -27.08 -2.65
N SER A 32 -45.94 -27.33 -3.37
CA SER A 32 -47.20 -27.78 -2.78
C SER A 32 -47.12 -29.13 -2.05
N ASP A 33 -46.23 -30.03 -2.49
CA ASP A 33 -46.03 -31.40 -1.98
C ASP A 33 -44.90 -31.51 -0.94
N VAL A 34 -44.17 -30.41 -0.69
CA VAL A 34 -43.26 -30.30 0.46
C VAL A 34 -44.08 -29.85 1.66
N LYS A 35 -44.22 -30.75 2.64
CA LYS A 35 -44.96 -30.47 3.88
C LYS A 35 -44.14 -29.55 4.77
N SER A 36 -44.80 -28.65 5.47
CA SER A 36 -44.10 -27.78 6.43
C SER A 36 -43.68 -28.57 7.67
N GLY A 37 -42.52 -28.25 8.22
CA GLY A 37 -41.92 -28.86 9.42
C GLY A 37 -41.30 -30.24 9.19
N VAL A 38 -41.09 -30.66 7.93
CA VAL A 38 -40.37 -31.90 7.62
C VAL A 38 -38.88 -31.62 7.45
N TRP A 39 -38.03 -32.57 7.82
CA TRP A 39 -36.57 -32.42 7.85
C TRP A 39 -35.93 -32.01 6.52
N TYR A 40 -36.60 -32.26 5.38
CA TYR A 40 -36.13 -31.90 4.06
C TYR A 40 -36.73 -30.60 3.51
N GLU A 41 -37.59 -29.90 4.26
CA GLU A 41 -38.19 -28.64 3.81
C GLU A 41 -37.11 -27.58 3.55
N LYS A 42 -36.28 -27.28 4.55
CA LYS A 42 -35.17 -26.31 4.44
C LYS A 42 -34.18 -26.69 3.33
N PRO A 43 -33.61 -27.92 3.27
CA PRO A 43 -32.70 -28.30 2.20
C PRO A 43 -33.29 -28.11 0.80
N VAL A 44 -34.58 -28.42 0.62
CA VAL A 44 -35.27 -28.22 -0.66
C VAL A 44 -35.49 -26.74 -0.97
N ALA A 45 -35.79 -25.92 0.04
CA ALA A 45 -35.95 -24.47 -0.09
C ALA A 45 -34.66 -23.81 -0.55
N GLU A 46 -33.58 -24.06 0.17
CA GLU A 46 -32.27 -23.43 -0.06
C GLU A 46 -31.69 -23.86 -1.41
N MET A 47 -31.63 -25.16 -1.68
CA MET A 47 -31.08 -25.67 -2.94
C MET A 47 -31.93 -25.24 -4.15
N LYS A 48 -33.23 -24.95 -3.98
CA LYS A 48 -34.06 -24.37 -5.04
C LYS A 48 -33.73 -22.90 -5.26
N ALA A 49 -33.58 -22.13 -4.18
CA ALA A 49 -33.22 -20.72 -4.25
C ALA A 49 -31.88 -20.52 -4.98
N LYS A 50 -30.91 -21.42 -4.73
CA LYS A 50 -29.61 -21.48 -5.42
C LYS A 50 -29.68 -22.07 -6.84
N GLY A 51 -30.85 -22.47 -7.34
CA GLY A 51 -31.02 -23.06 -8.67
C GLY A 51 -30.48 -24.49 -8.85
N ILE A 52 -29.91 -25.09 -7.79
CA ILE A 52 -29.28 -26.42 -7.79
C ILE A 52 -30.34 -27.51 -8.02
N VAL A 53 -31.37 -27.54 -7.17
CA VAL A 53 -32.50 -28.47 -7.33
C VAL A 53 -33.70 -27.78 -7.98
N GLN A 54 -34.37 -28.50 -8.88
CA GLN A 54 -35.58 -28.02 -9.55
C GLN A 54 -36.73 -29.00 -9.31
N GLY A 55 -37.96 -28.49 -9.31
CA GLY A 55 -39.16 -29.31 -9.20
C GLY A 55 -39.36 -30.22 -10.41
N THR A 56 -40.08 -31.32 -10.22
CA THR A 56 -40.55 -32.19 -11.33
C THR A 56 -41.72 -31.57 -12.10
N GLY A 57 -42.28 -30.48 -11.58
CA GLY A 57 -43.25 -29.61 -12.22
C GLY A 57 -43.19 -28.21 -11.61
N ALA A 58 -44.05 -27.29 -12.07
CA ALA A 58 -44.03 -25.89 -11.63
C ALA A 58 -44.21 -25.72 -10.12
N ASP A 59 -44.99 -26.60 -9.47
CA ASP A 59 -45.29 -26.53 -8.03
C ASP A 59 -45.19 -27.91 -7.35
N THR A 60 -44.33 -28.79 -7.87
CA THR A 60 -44.18 -30.17 -7.35
C THR A 60 -42.72 -30.56 -7.32
N PHE A 61 -42.24 -30.99 -6.15
CA PHE A 61 -40.86 -31.45 -5.94
C PHE A 61 -40.69 -32.95 -6.10
N SER A 62 -41.70 -33.75 -5.75
CA SER A 62 -41.67 -35.22 -5.65
C SER A 62 -40.60 -35.75 -4.68
N PRO A 63 -40.69 -35.44 -3.36
CA PRO A 63 -39.63 -35.73 -2.38
C PRO A 63 -39.28 -37.21 -2.23
N ASP A 64 -40.25 -38.10 -2.40
CA ASP A 64 -40.10 -39.56 -2.22
C ASP A 64 -39.66 -40.29 -3.50
N THR A 65 -39.56 -39.59 -4.64
CA THR A 65 -39.13 -40.19 -5.90
C THR A 65 -37.61 -40.43 -5.89
N GLU A 66 -37.19 -41.57 -6.43
CA GLU A 66 -35.78 -41.93 -6.58
C GLU A 66 -35.06 -41.01 -7.58
N VAL A 67 -33.82 -40.64 -7.27
CA VAL A 67 -32.95 -39.87 -8.16
C VAL A 67 -32.15 -40.82 -9.04
N THR A 68 -32.10 -40.58 -10.35
CA THR A 68 -31.25 -41.36 -11.25
C THR A 68 -29.78 -40.94 -11.18
N VAL A 69 -28.86 -41.80 -11.63
CA VAL A 69 -27.43 -41.49 -11.68
C VAL A 69 -27.18 -40.17 -12.43
N GLN A 70 -27.77 -39.97 -13.61
CA GLN A 70 -27.56 -38.72 -14.37
C GLN A 70 -28.14 -37.48 -13.66
N GLU A 71 -29.28 -37.61 -12.97
CA GLU A 71 -29.86 -36.49 -12.20
C GLU A 71 -28.97 -36.11 -11.02
N SER A 72 -28.40 -37.10 -10.31
CA SER A 72 -27.47 -36.82 -9.21
C SER A 72 -26.23 -36.04 -9.70
N ILE A 73 -25.72 -36.38 -10.88
CA ILE A 73 -24.59 -35.69 -11.50
C ILE A 73 -24.96 -34.29 -11.96
N VAL A 74 -26.18 -34.07 -12.46
CA VAL A 74 -26.65 -32.71 -12.79
C VAL A 74 -26.77 -31.84 -11.54
N PHE A 75 -27.28 -32.39 -10.42
CA PHE A 75 -27.32 -31.62 -9.18
C PHE A 75 -25.93 -31.26 -8.67
N LEU A 76 -25.00 -32.23 -8.64
CA LEU A 76 -23.60 -31.96 -8.29
C LEU A 76 -22.94 -30.97 -9.25
N GLY A 77 -23.23 -31.07 -10.54
CA GLY A 77 -22.72 -30.16 -11.54
C GLY A 77 -23.22 -28.73 -11.36
N ARG A 78 -24.49 -28.53 -10.99
CA ARG A 78 -25.01 -27.19 -10.66
C ARG A 78 -24.42 -26.63 -9.38
N LEU A 79 -24.31 -27.48 -8.35
CA LEU A 79 -23.67 -27.14 -7.09
C LEU A 79 -22.24 -26.62 -7.32
N LEU A 80 -21.48 -27.28 -8.20
CA LEU A 80 -20.06 -26.99 -8.42
C LEU A 80 -19.78 -26.13 -9.65
N ASP A 81 -20.83 -25.58 -10.27
CA ASP A 81 -20.76 -24.77 -11.49
C ASP A 81 -20.00 -25.43 -12.66
N TRP A 82 -20.37 -26.68 -12.96
CA TRP A 82 -19.81 -27.51 -14.02
C TRP A 82 -20.73 -27.57 -15.24
N GLU A 83 -21.12 -26.43 -15.82
CA GLU A 83 -21.86 -26.44 -17.08
C GLU A 83 -20.90 -26.46 -18.29
N ASP A 84 -20.65 -27.65 -18.84
CA ASP A 84 -19.90 -27.82 -20.08
C ASP A 84 -20.84 -27.74 -21.30
N GLY A 85 -20.51 -26.89 -22.28
CA GLY A 85 -21.18 -26.82 -23.58
C GLY A 85 -20.99 -28.05 -24.48
N ALA A 86 -20.29 -29.08 -24.00
CA ALA A 86 -20.04 -30.33 -24.69
C ALA A 86 -21.33 -31.02 -25.17
N THR A 87 -21.44 -31.16 -26.49
CA THR A 87 -22.51 -31.93 -27.14
C THR A 87 -22.16 -33.41 -27.32
N THR A 88 -20.89 -33.78 -27.09
CA THR A 88 -20.33 -35.11 -27.29
C THR A 88 -19.74 -35.69 -26.01
N LEU A 89 -20.26 -36.85 -25.59
CA LEU A 89 -19.77 -37.55 -24.40
C LEU A 89 -18.48 -38.34 -24.67
N PRO A 90 -17.59 -38.49 -23.67
CA PRO A 90 -16.38 -39.31 -23.77
C PRO A 90 -16.68 -40.74 -24.23
N SER A 91 -15.85 -41.29 -25.13
CA SER A 91 -16.01 -42.65 -25.64
C SER A 91 -15.77 -43.73 -24.58
N THR A 92 -15.06 -43.38 -23.50
CA THR A 92 -14.82 -44.20 -22.32
C THR A 92 -16.08 -44.47 -21.51
N LEU A 93 -17.10 -43.60 -21.60
CA LEU A 93 -18.40 -43.82 -20.99
C LEU A 93 -19.18 -44.86 -21.81
N ILE A 94 -19.45 -46.01 -21.20
CA ILE A 94 -19.99 -47.19 -21.90
C ILE A 94 -21.46 -46.98 -22.27
N ASN A 95 -22.27 -46.51 -21.32
CA ASN A 95 -23.71 -46.24 -21.53
C ASN A 95 -24.01 -44.82 -22.04
N ARG A 96 -23.05 -44.17 -22.72
CA ARG A 96 -23.18 -42.78 -23.17
C ARG A 96 -24.39 -42.49 -24.08
N SER A 97 -24.89 -43.50 -24.81
CA SER A 97 -26.08 -43.35 -25.66
C SER A 97 -27.38 -43.21 -24.88
N ARG A 98 -27.37 -43.56 -23.58
CA ARG A 98 -28.53 -43.49 -22.70
C ARG A 98 -28.60 -42.20 -21.88
N VAL A 99 -27.56 -41.37 -21.92
CA VAL A 99 -27.56 -40.06 -21.26
C VAL A 99 -28.47 -39.11 -22.03
N ASP A 100 -29.43 -38.52 -21.33
CA ASP A 100 -30.35 -37.57 -21.95
C ASP A 100 -29.62 -36.27 -22.35
N THR A 101 -30.09 -35.59 -23.40
CA THR A 101 -29.42 -34.42 -23.96
C THR A 101 -29.11 -33.34 -22.92
N TRP A 102 -30.03 -33.08 -21.99
CA TRP A 102 -29.88 -32.09 -20.93
C TRP A 102 -28.82 -32.45 -19.87
N ALA A 103 -28.44 -33.72 -19.76
CA ALA A 103 -27.44 -34.19 -18.82
C ALA A 103 -26.03 -34.26 -19.43
N LYS A 104 -25.89 -34.12 -20.75
CA LYS A 104 -24.62 -34.39 -21.45
C LYS A 104 -23.47 -33.49 -21.02
N GLY A 105 -23.73 -32.19 -20.84
CA GLY A 105 -22.73 -31.22 -20.39
C GLY A 105 -22.17 -31.62 -19.03
N TYR A 106 -23.05 -31.70 -18.03
CA TYR A 106 -22.69 -32.11 -16.67
C TYR A 106 -22.02 -33.49 -16.58
N VAL A 107 -22.49 -34.49 -17.33
CA VAL A 107 -21.85 -35.82 -17.34
C VAL A 107 -20.46 -35.78 -17.97
N THR A 108 -20.25 -34.94 -18.99
CA THR A 108 -18.92 -34.72 -19.59
C THR A 108 -17.99 -34.10 -18.57
N ALA A 109 -18.44 -33.02 -17.91
CA ALA A 109 -17.69 -32.33 -16.87
C ALA A 109 -17.35 -33.26 -15.70
N ALA A 110 -18.30 -34.06 -15.24
CA ALA A 110 -18.07 -35.02 -14.15
C ALA A 110 -17.04 -36.12 -14.50
N VAL A 111 -16.91 -36.50 -15.78
CA VAL A 111 -15.81 -37.38 -16.23
C VAL A 111 -14.49 -36.61 -16.28
N GLY A 112 -14.48 -35.37 -16.77
CA GLY A 112 -13.30 -34.50 -16.82
C GLY A 112 -12.72 -34.23 -15.43
N ASN A 113 -13.58 -33.89 -14.48
CA ASN A 113 -13.27 -33.67 -13.06
C ASN A 113 -13.05 -34.98 -12.27
N ARG A 114 -13.06 -36.14 -12.94
CA ARG A 114 -12.83 -37.48 -12.36
C ARG A 114 -13.82 -37.92 -11.28
N VAL A 115 -14.94 -37.21 -11.10
CA VAL A 115 -16.07 -37.66 -10.25
C VAL A 115 -16.63 -38.99 -10.75
N ILE A 116 -16.86 -39.09 -12.06
CA ILE A 116 -17.18 -40.35 -12.74
C ILE A 116 -15.89 -40.94 -13.29
N SER A 117 -15.41 -42.04 -12.70
CA SER A 117 -14.18 -42.69 -13.14
C SER A 117 -14.19 -44.21 -12.86
N GLY A 118 -13.26 -44.94 -13.47
CA GLY A 118 -13.08 -46.38 -13.22
C GLY A 118 -14.36 -47.20 -13.44
N ALA A 119 -14.84 -47.85 -12.37
CA ALA A 119 -16.06 -48.67 -12.41
C ALA A 119 -17.33 -47.86 -12.71
N ASP A 120 -17.34 -46.57 -12.41
CA ASP A 120 -18.53 -45.71 -12.58
C ASP A 120 -18.84 -45.44 -14.06
N LEU A 121 -17.85 -45.58 -14.95
CA LEU A 121 -18.01 -45.46 -16.41
C LEU A 121 -18.95 -46.52 -17.02
N TYR A 122 -19.29 -47.57 -16.26
CA TYR A 122 -20.20 -48.64 -16.65
C TYR A 122 -21.62 -48.45 -16.10
N LEU A 123 -21.86 -47.44 -15.26
CA LEU A 123 -23.18 -47.21 -14.67
C LEU A 123 -24.23 -46.89 -15.74
N ASP A 124 -25.46 -47.31 -15.48
CA ASP A 124 -26.60 -46.93 -16.30
C ASP A 124 -27.07 -45.54 -15.86
N PRO A 125 -26.95 -44.49 -16.71
CA PRO A 125 -27.30 -43.13 -16.32
C PRO A 125 -28.77 -42.97 -15.90
N LYS A 126 -29.65 -43.89 -16.32
CA LYS A 126 -31.09 -43.87 -16.00
C LYS A 126 -31.48 -44.80 -14.84
N ALA A 127 -30.54 -45.55 -14.28
CA ALA A 127 -30.81 -46.33 -13.08
C ALA A 127 -30.94 -45.41 -11.87
N ALA A 128 -31.74 -45.82 -10.87
CA ALA A 128 -31.79 -45.16 -9.58
C ALA A 128 -30.41 -45.20 -8.92
N ALA A 129 -29.92 -44.05 -8.47
CA ALA A 129 -28.61 -43.91 -7.86
C ALA A 129 -28.62 -44.50 -6.45
N GLN A 130 -27.68 -45.39 -6.18
CA GLN A 130 -27.55 -46.04 -4.88
C GLN A 130 -26.82 -45.14 -3.88
N ARG A 131 -27.13 -45.24 -2.59
CA ARG A 131 -26.51 -44.40 -1.55
C ARG A 131 -24.98 -44.46 -1.53
N TYR A 132 -24.38 -45.63 -1.77
CA TYR A 132 -22.91 -45.71 -1.84
C TYR A 132 -22.32 -45.00 -3.08
N GLU A 133 -23.07 -44.92 -4.19
CA GLU A 133 -22.63 -44.20 -5.39
C GLU A 133 -22.62 -42.69 -5.13
N ILE A 134 -23.64 -42.19 -4.45
CA ILE A 134 -23.70 -40.78 -4.02
C ILE A 134 -22.55 -40.44 -3.07
N ALA A 135 -22.21 -41.32 -2.13
CA ALA A 135 -21.04 -41.12 -1.26
C ALA A 135 -19.74 -40.96 -2.07
N ILE A 136 -19.54 -41.82 -3.07
CA ILE A 136 -18.36 -41.74 -3.95
C ILE A 136 -18.37 -40.43 -4.74
N PHE A 137 -19.50 -40.08 -5.36
CA PHE A 137 -19.59 -38.87 -6.19
C PHE A 137 -19.39 -37.61 -5.36
N ALA A 138 -20.05 -37.49 -4.22
CA ALA A 138 -19.95 -36.33 -3.34
C ALA A 138 -18.51 -36.10 -2.83
N VAL A 139 -17.86 -37.15 -2.33
CA VAL A 139 -16.48 -37.07 -1.81
C VAL A 139 -15.48 -36.70 -2.90
N ARG A 140 -15.64 -37.24 -4.11
CA ARG A 140 -14.79 -36.83 -5.25
C ARG A 140 -15.07 -35.42 -5.71
N ALA A 141 -16.33 -35.01 -5.70
CA ALA A 141 -16.74 -33.65 -6.05
C ALA A 141 -16.07 -32.60 -5.14
N LEU A 142 -15.89 -32.92 -3.86
CA LEU A 142 -15.19 -32.09 -2.89
C LEU A 142 -13.65 -32.24 -2.92
N GLY A 143 -13.09 -32.95 -3.91
CA GLY A 143 -11.64 -33.15 -4.02
C GLY A 143 -11.03 -34.10 -2.98
N LEU A 144 -11.84 -34.83 -2.20
CA LEU A 144 -11.38 -35.69 -1.10
C LEU A 144 -11.08 -37.14 -1.53
N ASP A 145 -10.86 -37.37 -2.83
CA ASP A 145 -10.69 -38.68 -3.46
C ASP A 145 -9.48 -39.46 -2.91
N ASP A 146 -8.34 -38.79 -2.71
CA ASP A 146 -7.13 -39.43 -2.17
C ASP A 146 -7.25 -39.77 -0.68
N ARG A 147 -7.91 -38.89 0.09
CA ARG A 147 -8.26 -39.16 1.51
C ARG A 147 -9.10 -40.43 1.61
N ALA A 148 -10.14 -40.54 0.78
CA ALA A 148 -11.02 -41.71 0.76
C ALA A 148 -10.29 -42.99 0.33
N ARG A 149 -9.42 -42.93 -0.68
CA ARG A 149 -8.61 -44.10 -1.09
C ARG A 149 -7.70 -44.59 0.02
N GLY A 150 -7.07 -43.67 0.76
CA GLY A 150 -6.24 -43.97 1.93
C GLY A 150 -6.99 -44.68 3.06
N ARG A 151 -8.32 -44.62 3.07
CA ARG A 151 -9.19 -45.24 4.06
C ARG A 151 -9.95 -46.46 3.56
N SER A 152 -9.57 -47.03 2.43
CA SER A 152 -10.22 -48.24 1.86
C SER A 152 -10.21 -49.48 2.78
N GLY A 153 -9.36 -49.51 3.81
CA GLY A 153 -9.24 -50.63 4.76
C GLY A 153 -9.88 -50.39 6.14
N VAL A 154 -10.60 -49.29 6.35
CA VAL A 154 -11.24 -49.01 7.65
C VAL A 154 -12.46 -49.90 7.89
N SER A 155 -12.76 -50.18 9.15
CA SER A 155 -14.00 -50.87 9.53
C SER A 155 -15.11 -49.83 9.69
N LEU A 156 -16.21 -49.99 8.94
CA LEU A 156 -17.38 -49.13 9.08
C LEU A 156 -18.25 -49.60 10.26
N GLU A 157 -18.62 -48.67 11.13
CA GLU A 157 -19.47 -48.92 12.30
C GLU A 157 -20.98 -48.93 11.94
N TYR A 158 -21.34 -49.60 10.84
CA TYR A 158 -22.73 -49.76 10.39
C TYR A 158 -23.20 -51.22 10.51
N ALA A 159 -24.46 -51.42 10.89
CA ALA A 159 -25.06 -52.74 11.06
C ALA A 159 -25.04 -53.59 9.77
N ASP A 160 -25.03 -52.93 8.62
CA ASP A 160 -25.00 -53.50 7.27
C ASP A 160 -23.69 -53.22 6.53
N ALA A 161 -22.59 -52.99 7.25
CA ALA A 161 -21.27 -52.77 6.65
C ALA A 161 -20.84 -53.90 5.70
N ALA A 162 -21.31 -55.14 5.92
CA ALA A 162 -21.06 -56.28 5.04
C ALA A 162 -21.71 -56.15 3.64
N ASP A 163 -22.70 -55.26 3.48
CA ASP A 163 -23.35 -54.99 2.19
C ASP A 163 -22.66 -53.87 1.39
N VAL A 164 -21.67 -53.20 1.97
CA VAL A 164 -20.91 -52.12 1.33
C VAL A 164 -19.94 -52.70 0.30
N PRO A 165 -19.94 -52.23 -0.96
CA PRO A 165 -18.91 -52.61 -1.93
C PRO A 165 -17.52 -52.17 -1.46
N ASP A 166 -16.50 -53.03 -1.60
CA ASP A 166 -15.11 -52.74 -1.17
C ASP A 166 -14.60 -51.36 -1.63
N ARG A 167 -14.93 -50.99 -2.88
CA ARG A 167 -14.54 -49.70 -3.48
C ARG A 167 -15.16 -48.47 -2.81
N ALA A 168 -16.23 -48.64 -2.05
CA ALA A 168 -17.00 -47.57 -1.43
C ALA A 168 -16.66 -47.36 0.05
N VAL A 169 -15.94 -48.29 0.69
CA VAL A 169 -15.65 -48.28 2.13
C VAL A 169 -15.06 -46.94 2.58
N GLY A 170 -13.93 -46.54 1.99
CA GLY A 170 -13.27 -45.30 2.38
C GLY A 170 -14.05 -44.03 2.01
N TYR A 171 -14.89 -44.07 0.98
CA TYR A 171 -15.73 -42.93 0.58
C TYR A 171 -16.91 -42.75 1.54
N ILE A 172 -17.52 -43.86 1.99
CA ILE A 172 -18.59 -43.81 3.00
C ILE A 172 -18.04 -43.31 4.34
N ASP A 173 -16.84 -43.75 4.72
CA ASP A 173 -16.16 -43.27 5.93
C ASP A 173 -15.92 -41.76 5.89
N VAL A 174 -15.30 -41.26 4.81
CA VAL A 174 -15.06 -39.83 4.63
C VAL A 174 -16.38 -39.05 4.53
N ALA A 175 -17.36 -39.51 3.77
CA ALA A 175 -18.65 -38.83 3.66
C ALA A 175 -19.39 -38.72 5.00
N ALA A 176 -19.21 -39.70 5.90
CA ALA A 176 -19.78 -39.67 7.24
C ALA A 176 -18.98 -38.77 8.20
N GLU A 177 -17.65 -38.80 8.14
CA GLU A 177 -16.77 -37.90 8.93
C GLU A 177 -17.03 -36.44 8.57
N GLU A 178 -17.17 -36.15 7.27
CA GLU A 178 -17.51 -34.83 6.75
C GLU A 178 -18.99 -34.46 6.98
N GLY A 179 -19.81 -35.37 7.51
CA GLY A 179 -21.24 -35.13 7.77
C GLY A 179 -22.13 -35.02 6.53
N ILE A 180 -21.59 -35.20 5.33
CA ILE A 180 -22.31 -35.06 4.04
C ILE A 180 -23.40 -36.12 3.90
N LEU A 181 -23.03 -37.38 4.13
CA LEU A 181 -23.94 -38.52 4.02
C LEU A 181 -23.67 -39.52 5.15
N THR A 182 -24.59 -39.57 6.11
CA THR A 182 -24.50 -40.40 7.32
C THR A 182 -25.46 -41.58 7.29
N GLY A 183 -25.26 -42.52 8.22
CA GLY A 183 -26.17 -43.64 8.43
C GLY A 183 -27.55 -43.23 8.95
N ASN A 184 -28.49 -44.16 8.88
CA ASN A 184 -29.85 -43.99 9.39
C ASN A 184 -29.89 -44.15 10.92
N PRO A 185 -30.94 -43.64 11.60
CA PRO A 185 -31.09 -43.78 13.05
C PRO A 185 -31.13 -45.23 13.57
N ASP A 186 -31.39 -46.20 12.70
CA ASP A 186 -31.36 -47.64 13.02
C ASP A 186 -29.94 -48.24 13.02
N GLY A 187 -28.91 -47.43 12.75
CA GLY A 187 -27.51 -47.85 12.70
C GLY A 187 -27.08 -48.46 11.36
N SER A 188 -27.94 -48.47 10.34
CA SER A 188 -27.61 -48.95 8.99
C SER A 188 -27.25 -47.83 8.03
N PHE A 189 -26.38 -48.08 7.05
CA PHE A 189 -26.09 -47.13 5.96
C PHE A 189 -27.03 -47.31 4.75
N LYS A 190 -27.46 -48.55 4.50
CA LYS A 190 -28.27 -49.00 3.36
C LYS A 190 -27.58 -48.70 2.02
N PRO A 191 -26.37 -49.24 1.77
CA PRO A 191 -25.54 -48.83 0.64
C PRO A 191 -26.22 -49.00 -0.72
N LYS A 192 -26.98 -50.09 -0.88
CA LYS A 192 -27.62 -50.48 -2.15
C LYS A 192 -29.02 -49.88 -2.35
N ASP A 193 -29.57 -49.20 -1.33
CA ASP A 193 -30.87 -48.54 -1.46
C ASP A 193 -30.71 -47.29 -2.35
N SER A 194 -31.74 -47.00 -3.13
CA SER A 194 -31.83 -45.78 -3.93
C SER A 194 -31.95 -44.55 -3.03
N ILE A 195 -31.34 -43.43 -3.44
CA ILE A 195 -31.54 -42.14 -2.77
C ILE A 195 -32.82 -41.47 -3.30
N THR A 196 -33.62 -40.88 -2.39
CA THR A 196 -34.77 -40.06 -2.79
C THR A 196 -34.36 -38.62 -3.07
N ARG A 197 -35.22 -37.87 -3.77
CA ARG A 197 -34.99 -36.45 -4.06
C ARG A 197 -34.85 -35.60 -2.80
N ALA A 198 -35.63 -35.89 -1.75
CA ALA A 198 -35.50 -35.24 -0.44
C ALA A 198 -34.15 -35.52 0.21
N GLN A 199 -33.68 -36.77 0.16
CA GLN A 199 -32.36 -37.14 0.68
C GLN A 199 -31.23 -36.50 -0.12
N MET A 200 -31.35 -36.45 -1.43
CA MET A 200 -30.36 -35.78 -2.28
C MET A 200 -30.28 -34.27 -1.99
N ALA A 201 -31.41 -33.59 -1.79
CA ALA A 201 -31.41 -32.17 -1.41
C ALA A 201 -30.65 -31.91 -0.10
N ALA A 202 -30.83 -32.76 0.91
CA ALA A 202 -30.07 -32.65 2.16
C ALA A 202 -28.58 -33.02 2.04
N VAL A 203 -28.22 -33.92 1.12
CA VAL A 203 -26.81 -34.15 0.80
C VAL A 203 -26.20 -32.89 0.16
N LEU A 204 -26.89 -32.29 -0.80
CA LEU A 204 -26.44 -31.09 -1.49
C LEU A 204 -26.32 -29.88 -0.55
N GLU A 205 -27.29 -29.66 0.34
CA GLU A 205 -27.23 -28.61 1.37
C GLU A 205 -25.98 -28.75 2.26
N ARG A 206 -25.67 -29.97 2.72
CA ARG A 206 -24.47 -30.19 3.55
C ARG A 206 -23.16 -30.06 2.77
N MET A 207 -23.16 -30.42 1.49
CA MET A 207 -22.01 -30.17 0.62
C MET A 207 -21.82 -28.68 0.41
N GLU A 208 -22.91 -27.96 0.15
CA GLU A 208 -22.90 -26.52 -0.10
C GLU A 208 -22.41 -25.75 1.13
N ALA A 209 -22.88 -26.09 2.33
CA ALA A 209 -22.40 -25.46 3.56
C ALA A 209 -20.88 -25.56 3.75
N LYS A 210 -20.23 -26.58 3.18
CA LYS A 210 -18.76 -26.72 3.17
C LYS A 210 -18.08 -25.90 2.09
N LEU A 211 -18.74 -25.71 0.95
CA LEU A 211 -18.21 -24.94 -0.18
C LEU A 211 -18.38 -23.44 0.03
N ASP A 212 -19.45 -23.01 0.70
CA ASP A 212 -19.75 -21.61 0.98
C ASP A 212 -18.68 -20.96 1.89
N GLU A 213 -18.04 -21.73 2.79
CA GLU A 213 -16.87 -21.25 3.57
C GLU A 213 -15.71 -20.81 2.66
N GLU A 214 -15.60 -21.37 1.44
CA GLU A 214 -14.53 -21.10 0.49
C GLU A 214 -14.93 -20.12 -0.63
N ARG A 215 -16.24 -19.97 -0.93
CA ARG A 215 -16.75 -19.22 -2.10
C ARG A 215 -17.15 -17.77 -1.83
N GLY A 216 -17.34 -17.37 -0.58
CA GLY A 216 -17.65 -15.97 -0.21
C GLY A 216 -19.03 -15.46 -0.66
N ASN A 217 -19.90 -16.33 -1.17
CA ASN A 217 -21.30 -16.07 -1.55
C ASN A 217 -22.28 -16.11 -0.36
N VAL A 218 -21.76 -16.32 0.85
CA VAL A 218 -22.52 -16.27 2.10
C VAL A 218 -22.04 -15.11 2.94
N VAL A 219 -23.00 -14.29 3.39
CA VAL A 219 -22.74 -13.20 4.33
C VAL A 219 -23.37 -13.56 5.66
N LYS A 220 -22.55 -13.56 6.72
CA LYS A 220 -23.02 -13.66 8.10
C LYS A 220 -22.86 -12.31 8.78
N GLY A 221 -23.85 -11.94 9.58
CA GLY A 221 -23.80 -10.71 10.36
C GLY A 221 -25.08 -10.49 11.15
N GLU A 222 -25.20 -9.33 11.77
CA GLU A 222 -26.38 -9.00 12.53
C GLU A 222 -27.45 -8.34 11.65
N PHE A 223 -28.68 -8.82 11.75
CA PHE A 223 -29.81 -8.24 11.06
C PHE A 223 -30.15 -6.84 11.60
N PHE A 224 -29.96 -5.81 10.78
CA PHE A 224 -30.19 -4.40 11.14
C PHE A 224 -31.57 -3.88 10.66
N GLY A 225 -32.37 -4.76 10.07
CA GLY A 225 -33.74 -4.48 9.63
C GLY A 225 -33.91 -4.30 8.13
N VAL A 226 -35.15 -4.11 7.71
CA VAL A 226 -35.56 -3.96 6.31
C VAL A 226 -35.82 -2.50 5.97
N ILE A 227 -35.36 -2.05 4.80
CA ILE A 227 -35.68 -0.74 4.27
C ILE A 227 -37.08 -0.78 3.66
N THR A 228 -38.01 -0.02 4.24
CA THR A 228 -39.44 -0.07 3.85
C THR A 228 -39.71 0.43 2.43
N ALA A 229 -38.81 1.23 1.85
CA ALA A 229 -39.00 1.84 0.54
C ALA A 229 -38.78 0.85 -0.62
N ASN A 230 -37.83 -0.07 -0.49
CA ASN A 230 -37.42 -1.02 -1.52
C ASN A 230 -37.51 -2.48 -1.08
N GLY A 231 -37.62 -2.78 0.22
CA GLY A 231 -37.69 -4.14 0.75
C GLY A 231 -36.32 -4.75 1.05
N ASN A 232 -35.23 -3.98 0.89
CA ASN A 232 -33.87 -4.48 1.04
C ASN A 232 -33.52 -4.78 2.50
N ILE A 233 -32.71 -5.82 2.72
CA ILE A 233 -32.24 -6.22 4.05
C ILE A 233 -30.92 -5.50 4.34
N ARG A 234 -30.75 -5.03 5.57
CA ARG A 234 -29.48 -4.49 6.06
C ARG A 234 -28.85 -5.47 7.03
N ILE A 235 -27.60 -5.85 6.76
CA ILE A 235 -26.78 -6.69 7.64
C ILE A 235 -25.61 -5.84 8.14
N ARG A 236 -25.41 -5.83 9.45
CA ARG A 236 -24.18 -5.32 10.06
C ARG A 236 -23.14 -6.44 10.03
N GLN A 237 -22.09 -6.25 9.25
CA GLN A 237 -20.99 -7.19 9.11
C GLN A 237 -20.01 -7.07 10.28
N THR A 238 -19.04 -7.98 10.35
CA THR A 238 -18.05 -8.06 11.43
C THR A 238 -17.14 -6.84 11.52
N ASP A 239 -16.97 -6.13 10.40
CA ASP A 239 -16.25 -4.85 10.28
C ASP A 239 -17.07 -3.64 10.79
N SER A 240 -18.20 -3.90 11.46
CA SER A 240 -19.19 -2.92 11.89
C SER A 240 -19.86 -2.11 10.77
N GLN A 241 -19.56 -2.39 9.49
CA GLN A 241 -20.25 -1.75 8.38
C GLN A 241 -21.66 -2.34 8.22
N ILE A 242 -22.59 -1.49 7.77
CA ILE A 242 -23.97 -1.92 7.48
C ILE A 242 -24.12 -1.96 5.98
N LYS A 243 -24.20 -3.16 5.41
CA LYS A 243 -24.42 -3.38 3.98
C LYS A 243 -25.88 -3.68 3.71
N GLU A 244 -26.35 -3.23 2.55
CA GLU A 244 -27.72 -3.39 2.05
C GLU A 244 -27.73 -4.44 0.94
N TYR A 245 -28.72 -5.34 0.96
CA TYR A 245 -28.91 -6.41 -0.02
C TYR A 245 -30.32 -6.37 -0.58
N GLU A 246 -30.43 -6.49 -1.91
CA GLU A 246 -31.72 -6.73 -2.56
C GLU A 246 -32.25 -8.11 -2.13
N VAL A 247 -33.56 -8.26 -2.10
CA VAL A 247 -34.20 -9.52 -1.68
C VAL A 247 -34.92 -10.10 -2.88
N ALA A 248 -34.56 -11.32 -3.28
CA ALA A 248 -35.23 -12.00 -4.38
C ALA A 248 -36.72 -12.22 -4.09
N ASP A 249 -37.57 -12.21 -5.13
CA ASP A 249 -39.00 -12.52 -5.00
C ASP A 249 -39.27 -13.89 -4.37
N SER A 250 -38.33 -14.83 -4.52
CA SER A 250 -38.38 -16.17 -3.94
C SER A 250 -37.68 -16.31 -2.58
N PHE A 251 -37.24 -15.20 -1.98
CA PHE A 251 -36.49 -15.21 -0.73
C PHE A 251 -37.30 -15.82 0.41
N LEU A 252 -36.67 -16.75 1.12
CA LEU A 252 -37.23 -17.41 2.28
C LEU A 252 -36.28 -17.27 3.45
N VAL A 253 -36.86 -17.10 4.64
CA VAL A 253 -36.11 -17.04 5.90
C VAL A 253 -36.45 -18.25 6.75
N TYR A 254 -35.43 -18.87 7.32
CA TYR A 254 -35.56 -19.97 8.28
C TYR A 254 -35.00 -19.59 9.65
N ASP A 255 -35.60 -20.14 10.69
CA ASP A 255 -35.06 -20.19 12.05
C ASP A 255 -35.01 -21.68 12.44
N GLY A 256 -33.80 -22.22 12.46
CA GLY A 256 -33.55 -23.66 12.48
C GLY A 256 -34.28 -24.39 11.35
N SER A 257 -35.16 -25.34 11.68
CA SER A 257 -35.93 -26.10 10.68
C SER A 257 -37.26 -25.46 10.27
N SER A 258 -37.60 -24.28 10.78
CA SER A 258 -38.91 -23.64 10.55
C SER A 258 -38.79 -22.46 9.61
N SER A 259 -39.64 -22.40 8.59
CA SER A 259 -39.79 -21.18 7.79
C SER A 259 -40.50 -20.09 8.59
N ILE A 260 -39.96 -18.88 8.55
CA ILE A 260 -40.51 -17.70 9.23
C ILE A 260 -40.71 -16.56 8.23
N LEU A 261 -41.53 -15.58 8.60
CA LEU A 261 -41.61 -14.33 7.86
C LEU A 261 -40.36 -13.51 8.14
N LEU A 262 -39.83 -12.80 7.15
CA LEU A 262 -38.75 -11.83 7.37
C LEU A 262 -39.13 -10.77 8.43
N SER A 263 -40.40 -10.44 8.56
CA SER A 263 -40.91 -9.54 9.61
C SER A 263 -40.87 -10.10 11.03
N GLN A 264 -40.59 -11.41 11.19
CA GLN A 264 -40.43 -12.06 12.48
C GLN A 264 -38.97 -12.05 12.97
N VAL A 265 -38.00 -11.80 12.08
CA VAL A 265 -36.59 -11.61 12.45
C VAL A 265 -36.46 -10.33 13.25
N GLN A 266 -35.85 -10.41 14.43
CA GLN A 266 -35.64 -9.25 15.30
C GLN A 266 -34.34 -8.55 14.94
N ALA A 267 -34.32 -7.22 15.14
CA ALA A 267 -33.08 -6.48 14.98
C ALA A 267 -32.01 -7.02 15.95
N LEU A 268 -30.78 -7.14 15.45
CA LEU A 268 -29.62 -7.73 16.11
C LEU A 268 -29.62 -9.27 16.18
N ASP A 269 -30.60 -9.96 15.59
CA ASP A 269 -30.51 -11.41 15.39
C ASP A 269 -29.34 -11.71 14.44
N ALA A 270 -28.55 -12.73 14.77
CA ALA A 270 -27.51 -13.23 13.89
C ALA A 270 -28.15 -13.91 12.67
N MET A 271 -27.71 -13.53 11.48
CA MET A 271 -28.31 -13.98 10.23
C MET A 271 -27.23 -14.35 9.21
N SER A 272 -27.44 -15.47 8.53
CA SER A 272 -26.74 -15.87 7.31
C SER A 272 -27.60 -15.54 6.10
N LEU A 273 -27.01 -14.89 5.10
CA LEU A 273 -27.61 -14.65 3.79
C LEU A 273 -26.81 -15.41 2.73
N VAL A 274 -27.51 -16.20 1.94
CA VAL A 274 -27.01 -16.72 0.67
C VAL A 274 -27.28 -15.67 -0.40
N LEU A 275 -26.24 -15.28 -1.12
CA LEU A 275 -26.31 -14.32 -2.20
C LEU A 275 -26.30 -15.00 -3.58
N ASP A 276 -26.74 -14.28 -4.59
CA ASP A 276 -26.56 -14.65 -5.98
C ASP A 276 -25.09 -14.48 -6.43
N GLU A 277 -24.79 -14.87 -7.67
CA GLU A 277 -23.43 -14.78 -8.23
C GLU A 277 -22.87 -13.36 -8.26
N THR A 278 -23.74 -12.32 -8.23
CA THR A 278 -23.31 -10.92 -8.18
C THR A 278 -22.93 -10.46 -6.77
N GLY A 279 -23.37 -11.17 -5.72
CA GLY A 279 -23.18 -10.76 -4.34
C GLY A 279 -24.07 -9.59 -3.90
N GLU A 280 -25.09 -9.22 -4.69
CA GLU A 280 -25.98 -8.08 -4.43
C GLU A 280 -27.38 -8.52 -3.97
N THR A 281 -27.84 -9.70 -4.40
CA THR A 281 -29.20 -10.18 -4.16
C THR A 281 -29.23 -11.37 -3.21
N ALA A 282 -29.92 -11.24 -2.09
CA ALA A 282 -30.18 -12.32 -1.15
C ALA A 282 -31.23 -13.30 -1.72
N LEU A 283 -30.82 -14.57 -1.87
CA LEU A 283 -31.64 -15.67 -2.39
C LEU A 283 -32.29 -16.48 -1.26
N PHE A 284 -31.61 -16.60 -0.12
CA PHE A 284 -32.06 -17.37 1.04
C PHE A 284 -31.47 -16.78 2.33
N GLY A 285 -32.22 -16.85 3.43
CA GLY A 285 -31.79 -16.36 4.73
C GLY A 285 -32.02 -17.36 5.86
N GLU A 286 -31.13 -17.39 6.83
CA GLU A 286 -31.26 -18.20 8.04
C GLU A 286 -30.86 -17.40 9.28
N VAL A 287 -31.68 -17.47 10.33
CA VAL A 287 -31.29 -17.04 11.67
C VAL A 287 -30.35 -18.09 12.25
N ILE A 288 -29.13 -17.68 12.57
CA ILE A 288 -28.04 -18.53 13.04
C ILE A 288 -27.71 -18.21 14.50
N ASP A 289 -26.85 -19.03 15.12
CA ASP A 289 -26.31 -18.69 16.43
C ASP A 289 -25.32 -17.52 16.32
N GLU A 290 -25.29 -16.61 17.30
CA GLU A 290 -24.38 -15.46 17.31
C GLU A 290 -22.91 -15.90 17.24
N SER A 291 -22.58 -17.08 17.78
CA SER A 291 -21.24 -17.66 17.71
C SER A 291 -20.82 -18.09 16.29
N GLU A 292 -21.75 -18.16 15.33
CA GLU A 292 -21.45 -18.42 13.92
C GLU A 292 -21.06 -17.17 13.15
N ILE A 293 -21.26 -15.98 13.72
CA ILE A 293 -20.63 -14.73 13.26
C ILE A 293 -19.20 -14.69 13.83
N GLN A 294 -18.38 -15.68 13.45
CA GLN A 294 -16.93 -15.58 13.68
C GLN A 294 -16.38 -14.55 12.70
N PRO A 295 -15.42 -13.70 13.11
CA PRO A 295 -14.77 -12.81 12.16
C PRO A 295 -14.14 -13.68 11.06
N GLN A 296 -14.38 -13.33 9.81
CA GLN A 296 -13.77 -14.05 8.70
C GLN A 296 -12.26 -13.83 8.79
N GLU A 297 -11.51 -14.91 9.00
CA GLU A 297 -10.05 -14.86 8.89
C GLU A 297 -9.67 -14.97 7.41
N PHE A 298 -8.87 -14.02 6.92
CA PHE A 298 -8.30 -14.10 5.59
C PHE A 298 -6.86 -13.61 5.59
N ASN A 299 -6.09 -14.08 4.63
CA ASN A 299 -4.75 -13.55 4.36
C ASN A 299 -4.87 -12.48 3.26
N LEU A 300 -4.05 -11.44 3.37
CA LEU A 300 -3.92 -10.41 2.37
C LEU A 300 -2.44 -10.15 2.10
N ASP A 301 -2.06 -10.23 0.84
CA ASP A 301 -0.76 -9.84 0.33
C ASP A 301 -0.82 -8.42 -0.25
N GLY A 302 0.27 -7.67 -0.13
CA GLY A 302 0.39 -6.34 -0.72
C GLY A 302 1.69 -5.63 -0.38
N GLU A 303 1.72 -4.32 -0.60
CA GLU A 303 2.83 -3.44 -0.25
C GLU A 303 2.40 -2.47 0.86
N ILE A 304 3.25 -2.26 1.86
CA ILE A 304 2.97 -1.27 2.92
C ILE A 304 3.08 0.13 2.31
N THR A 305 2.02 0.93 2.40
CA THR A 305 2.04 2.36 2.00
C THR A 305 1.94 3.31 3.19
N GLY A 306 1.60 2.81 4.38
CA GLY A 306 1.62 3.60 5.60
C GLY A 306 1.64 2.76 6.87
N VAL A 307 2.33 3.27 7.89
CA VAL A 307 2.42 2.68 9.24
C VAL A 307 2.09 3.78 10.25
N ASP A 308 1.12 3.54 11.14
CA ASP A 308 0.80 4.43 12.26
C ASP A 308 1.04 3.70 13.58
N THR A 309 2.03 4.15 14.35
CA THR A 309 2.41 3.58 15.65
C THR A 309 1.66 4.22 16.82
N ASP A 310 1.11 5.43 16.66
CA ASP A 310 0.29 6.09 17.68
C ASP A 310 -1.10 5.45 17.78
N THR A 311 -1.66 5.10 16.61
CA THR A 311 -2.87 4.29 16.45
C THR A 311 -2.49 3.06 15.63
N PRO A 312 -2.00 1.97 16.27
CA PRO A 312 -1.45 0.79 15.60
C PRO A 312 -2.27 0.35 14.40
N SER A 313 -1.82 0.72 13.20
CA SER A 313 -2.49 0.43 11.94
C SER A 313 -1.51 0.38 10.79
N LEU A 314 -1.87 -0.38 9.76
CA LEU A 314 -1.14 -0.51 8.50
C LEU A 314 -2.06 -0.17 7.35
N THR A 315 -1.56 0.64 6.42
CA THR A 315 -2.16 0.85 5.10
C THR A 315 -1.41 0.02 4.09
N ILE A 316 -2.14 -0.79 3.33
CA ILE A 316 -1.62 -1.74 2.36
C ILE A 316 -2.21 -1.43 1.00
N ASP A 317 -1.34 -1.24 0.00
CA ASP A 317 -1.74 -1.24 -1.40
C ASP A 317 -1.92 -2.68 -1.89
N LYS A 318 -3.10 -2.94 -2.44
CA LYS A 318 -3.49 -4.27 -2.96
C LYS A 318 -3.07 -4.42 -4.41
N GLU A 319 -3.08 -5.66 -4.92
CA GLU A 319 -2.82 -5.94 -6.34
C GLU A 319 -3.75 -5.18 -7.32
N ASP A 320 -4.93 -4.74 -6.88
CA ASP A 320 -5.86 -3.95 -7.70
C ASP A 320 -5.59 -2.42 -7.66
N GLY A 321 -4.54 -1.99 -6.97
CA GLY A 321 -4.11 -0.60 -6.80
C GLY A 321 -4.97 0.19 -5.82
N THR A 322 -5.67 -0.48 -4.90
CA THR A 322 -6.44 0.15 -3.83
C THR A 322 -5.74 0.06 -2.49
N ASP A 323 -5.55 1.21 -1.84
CA ASP A 323 -5.09 1.29 -0.46
C ASP A 323 -6.21 0.90 0.52
N VAL A 324 -5.90 0.03 1.47
CA VAL A 324 -6.77 -0.30 2.59
C VAL A 324 -6.01 -0.24 3.91
N THR A 325 -6.61 0.43 4.90
CA THR A 325 -6.06 0.54 6.25
C THR A 325 -6.75 -0.42 7.22
N TYR A 326 -5.96 -1.19 7.95
CA TYR A 326 -6.45 -2.07 9.02
C TYR A 326 -5.84 -1.67 10.36
N THR A 327 -6.58 -1.87 11.45
CA THR A 327 -6.04 -1.70 12.80
C THR A 327 -5.28 -2.97 13.21
N ILE A 328 -4.24 -2.85 14.01
CA ILE A 328 -3.44 -3.98 14.48
C ILE A 328 -3.95 -4.42 15.85
N ALA A 329 -4.14 -5.73 16.05
CA ALA A 329 -4.50 -6.28 17.35
C ALA A 329 -3.38 -6.06 18.38
N ASP A 330 -3.75 -5.85 19.65
CA ASP A 330 -2.80 -5.65 20.75
C ASP A 330 -1.78 -6.81 20.91
N ASP A 331 -2.14 -8.02 20.46
CA ASP A 331 -1.35 -9.25 20.52
C ASP A 331 -0.94 -9.78 19.13
N ALA A 332 -0.97 -8.93 18.10
CA ALA A 332 -0.58 -9.31 16.76
C ALA A 332 0.87 -9.81 16.69
N ALA A 333 1.09 -10.91 15.98
CA ALA A 333 2.44 -11.44 15.75
C ALA A 333 3.10 -10.72 14.56
N ILE A 334 4.07 -9.85 14.84
CA ILE A 334 4.81 -9.11 13.81
C ILE A 334 6.13 -9.82 13.53
N ARG A 335 6.42 -10.01 12.24
CA ARG A 335 7.68 -10.57 11.79
C ARG A 335 8.24 -9.81 10.60
N LEU A 336 9.55 -9.59 10.63
CA LEU A 336 10.36 -9.10 9.53
C LEU A 336 11.38 -10.19 9.18
N ASP A 337 11.44 -10.62 7.92
CA ASP A 337 12.30 -11.73 7.46
C ASP A 337 12.21 -12.98 8.34
N TYR A 338 10.97 -13.36 8.69
CA TYR A 338 10.64 -14.51 9.54
C TYR A 338 11.11 -14.42 11.00
N LYS A 339 11.67 -13.29 11.44
CA LYS A 339 12.07 -13.04 12.83
C LYS A 339 11.05 -12.14 13.52
N GLU A 340 10.90 -12.28 14.84
CA GLU A 340 10.06 -11.38 15.64
C GLU A 340 10.57 -9.94 15.52
N ALA A 341 9.64 -9.00 15.30
CA ALA A 341 9.92 -7.58 15.08
C ALA A 341 8.87 -6.71 15.79
N GLU A 342 9.17 -5.42 15.95
CA GLU A 342 8.24 -4.39 16.43
C GLU A 342 7.58 -3.63 15.26
N LEU A 343 6.47 -2.93 15.52
CA LEU A 343 5.72 -2.22 14.48
C LEU A 343 6.51 -1.05 13.86
N ASP A 344 7.37 -0.41 14.65
CA ASP A 344 8.22 0.70 14.21
C ASP A 344 9.41 0.25 13.35
N GLU A 345 9.64 -1.07 13.24
CA GLU A 345 10.59 -1.66 12.28
C GLU A 345 9.99 -1.82 10.87
N LEU A 346 8.67 -1.64 10.72
CA LEU A 346 7.99 -1.70 9.42
C LEU A 346 8.01 -0.33 8.74
N VAL A 347 8.21 -0.33 7.43
CA VAL A 347 8.28 0.90 6.63
C VAL A 347 7.49 0.75 5.33
N ALA A 348 7.13 1.88 4.72
CA ALA A 348 6.52 1.88 3.40
C ALA A 348 7.46 1.29 2.34
N GLY A 349 6.92 0.59 1.35
CA GLY A 349 7.67 -0.10 0.30
C GLY A 349 7.94 -1.59 0.59
N GLN A 350 7.73 -2.06 1.83
CA GLN A 350 7.89 -3.47 2.16
C GLN A 350 6.75 -4.31 1.58
N ALA A 351 7.11 -5.43 0.94
CA ALA A 351 6.15 -6.48 0.65
C ALA A 351 5.68 -7.11 1.97
N VAL A 352 4.38 -7.39 2.08
CA VAL A 352 3.77 -7.89 3.31
C VAL A 352 2.69 -8.93 3.02
N GLU A 353 2.68 -10.01 3.81
CA GLU A 353 1.55 -10.91 3.98
C GLU A 353 0.97 -10.68 5.38
N ILE A 354 -0.30 -10.28 5.46
CA ILE A 354 -1.01 -10.11 6.73
C ILE A 354 -2.12 -11.14 6.89
N LYS A 355 -2.41 -11.48 8.14
CA LYS A 355 -3.62 -12.21 8.53
C LYS A 355 -4.57 -11.25 9.23
N VAL A 356 -5.79 -11.16 8.73
CA VAL A 356 -6.85 -10.30 9.27
C VAL A 356 -7.94 -11.14 9.89
N GLU A 357 -8.39 -10.77 11.08
CA GLU A 357 -9.58 -11.30 11.75
C GLU A 357 -10.59 -10.14 11.93
N GLY A 358 -11.61 -10.07 11.07
CA GLY A 358 -12.52 -8.92 11.03
C GLY A 358 -11.83 -7.66 10.51
N ASP A 359 -11.59 -6.68 11.38
CA ASP A 359 -10.87 -5.42 11.07
C ASP A 359 -9.46 -5.37 11.67
N LEU A 360 -9.07 -6.44 12.37
CA LEU A 360 -7.83 -6.49 13.13
C LEU A 360 -6.80 -7.35 12.43
N ILE A 361 -5.61 -6.81 12.23
CA ILE A 361 -4.45 -7.61 11.84
C ILE A 361 -4.00 -8.41 13.06
N THR A 362 -3.94 -9.73 12.91
CA THR A 362 -3.48 -10.67 13.95
C THR A 362 -2.08 -11.21 13.67
N GLN A 363 -1.62 -11.12 12.42
CA GLN A 363 -0.26 -11.48 12.03
C GLN A 363 0.23 -10.59 10.88
N ILE A 364 1.50 -10.19 10.95
CA ILE A 364 2.21 -9.45 9.90
C ILE A 364 3.50 -10.22 9.57
N MET A 365 3.71 -10.50 8.30
CA MET A 365 4.98 -11.00 7.76
C MET A 365 5.45 -10.03 6.68
N ALA A 366 6.42 -9.17 7.03
CA ALA A 366 7.05 -8.26 6.10
C ALA A 366 8.40 -8.82 5.61
N GLU A 367 8.78 -8.43 4.41
CA GLU A 367 10.10 -8.71 3.83
C GLU A 367 10.93 -7.42 3.77
N SER A 368 12.22 -7.54 4.08
CA SER A 368 13.15 -6.44 3.87
C SER A 368 13.44 -6.23 2.38
N PHE A 369 13.82 -5.00 2.03
CA PHE A 369 14.28 -4.67 0.69
C PHE A 369 15.51 -3.76 0.73
N GLU A 370 16.27 -3.84 -0.36
CA GLU A 370 17.45 -3.04 -0.62
C GLU A 370 17.19 -2.15 -1.85
N GLU A 371 17.67 -0.92 -1.80
CA GLU A 371 17.60 0.04 -2.89
C GLU A 371 18.93 0.79 -3.02
N THR A 372 19.31 1.16 -4.25
CA THR A 372 20.48 1.99 -4.52
C THR A 372 20.05 3.30 -5.15
N VAL A 373 20.55 4.41 -4.62
CA VAL A 373 20.20 5.77 -5.05
C VAL A 373 21.47 6.52 -5.42
N GLU A 374 21.58 6.98 -6.66
CA GLU A 374 22.70 7.80 -7.14
C GLU A 374 22.25 9.25 -7.32
N GLY A 375 23.04 10.23 -6.85
CA GLY A 375 22.74 11.64 -7.10
C GLY A 375 23.77 12.61 -6.53
N ILE A 376 23.42 13.90 -6.47
CA ILE A 376 24.30 14.95 -5.96
C ILE A 376 23.84 15.39 -4.57
N VAL A 377 24.75 15.45 -3.60
CA VAL A 377 24.45 15.92 -2.26
C VAL A 377 24.02 17.39 -2.31
N VAL A 378 22.87 17.71 -1.74
CA VAL A 378 22.44 19.08 -1.49
C VAL A 378 22.95 19.53 -0.11
N LYS A 379 22.76 18.69 0.92
CA LYS A 379 23.27 18.91 2.28
C LYS A 379 23.09 17.67 3.16
N VAL A 380 23.79 17.67 4.31
CA VAL A 380 23.59 16.73 5.41
C VAL A 380 23.03 17.47 6.63
N GLU A 381 21.88 17.03 7.13
CA GLU A 381 21.23 17.60 8.31
C GLU A 381 21.53 16.74 9.54
N PHE A 382 22.27 17.32 10.49
CA PHE A 382 22.59 16.65 11.75
C PHE A 382 21.53 16.94 12.82
N GLY A 383 20.97 15.90 13.42
CA GLY A 383 19.92 15.99 14.44
C GLY A 383 19.82 14.74 15.31
N SER A 384 18.67 14.52 15.93
CA SER A 384 18.33 13.19 16.49
C SER A 384 18.24 12.13 15.40
N ASP A 385 17.83 12.57 14.22
CA ASP A 385 17.65 11.80 13.01
C ASP A 385 18.51 12.45 11.94
N THR A 386 19.73 11.93 11.72
CA THR A 386 20.62 12.46 10.69
C THR A 386 20.04 12.14 9.31
N ARG A 387 19.99 13.15 8.43
CA ARG A 387 19.45 12.98 7.07
C ARG A 387 20.43 13.47 6.02
N ILE A 388 20.51 12.76 4.90
CA ILE A 388 21.19 13.22 3.69
C ILE A 388 20.14 13.61 2.66
N ILE A 389 20.33 14.77 2.02
CA ILE A 389 19.43 15.26 0.98
C ILE A 389 20.18 15.25 -0.34
N VAL A 390 19.60 14.57 -1.32
CA VAL A 390 20.21 14.30 -2.62
C VAL A 390 19.28 14.82 -3.71
N SER A 391 19.86 15.47 -4.72
CA SER A 391 19.15 15.92 -5.93
C SER A 391 19.42 15.00 -7.11
N PHE A 392 18.41 14.79 -7.94
CA PHE A 392 18.46 13.96 -9.14
C PHE A 392 18.31 14.81 -10.40
N ASP A 393 19.31 14.78 -11.29
CA ASP A 393 19.29 15.44 -12.60
C ASP A 393 18.89 16.94 -12.58
N ASP A 394 18.71 17.55 -13.76
CA ASP A 394 18.42 18.99 -13.97
C ASP A 394 17.00 19.44 -13.51
N GLU A 395 16.24 18.62 -12.77
CA GLU A 395 14.81 18.86 -12.47
C GLU A 395 14.53 19.51 -11.10
N ASP A 396 15.55 19.92 -10.34
CA ASP A 396 15.43 20.51 -8.99
C ASP A 396 14.63 19.62 -8.00
N GLU A 397 14.48 18.31 -8.27
CA GLU A 397 13.86 17.36 -7.36
C GLU A 397 14.88 16.89 -6.32
N GLU A 398 14.57 17.15 -5.05
CA GLU A 398 15.38 16.76 -3.88
C GLU A 398 14.63 15.71 -3.07
N GLU A 399 15.31 14.62 -2.71
CA GLU A 399 14.81 13.65 -1.75
C GLU A 399 15.67 13.61 -0.49
N SER A 400 15.05 13.21 0.62
CA SER A 400 15.68 13.22 1.94
C SER A 400 15.65 11.84 2.57
N TYR A 401 16.83 11.26 2.79
CA TYR A 401 16.99 9.91 3.31
C TYR A 401 17.51 9.93 4.74
N LEU A 402 16.98 9.03 5.57
CA LEU A 402 17.43 8.85 6.94
C LEU A 402 18.72 8.02 6.94
N VAL A 403 19.74 8.51 7.63
CA VAL A 403 21.05 7.85 7.69
C VAL A 403 21.14 6.97 8.93
N ASP A 404 21.61 5.74 8.75
CA ASP A 404 21.83 4.82 9.85
C ASP A 404 22.94 5.33 10.81
N GLU A 405 22.87 4.96 12.09
CA GLU A 405 23.88 5.38 13.06
C GLU A 405 25.23 4.68 12.85
N ASP A 406 25.19 3.47 12.29
CA ASP A 406 26.34 2.63 11.96
C ASP A 406 26.61 2.62 10.43
N VAL A 407 26.19 3.68 9.72
CA VAL A 407 26.41 3.82 8.27
C VAL A 407 27.89 3.64 7.90
N ASP A 408 28.16 2.83 6.87
CA ASP A 408 29.49 2.71 6.29
C ASP A 408 29.71 3.83 5.27
N ILE A 409 30.92 4.40 5.24
CA ILE A 409 31.24 5.52 4.36
C ILE A 409 32.55 5.23 3.66
N ASP A 410 32.46 5.15 2.34
CA ASP A 410 33.56 4.86 1.43
C ASP A 410 33.80 6.04 0.46
N GLY A 411 34.88 5.95 -0.31
CA GLY A 411 35.26 6.98 -1.29
C GLY A 411 36.08 8.13 -0.72
N ASP A 412 35.74 9.35 -1.12
CA ASP A 412 36.52 10.56 -0.83
C ASP A 412 36.21 11.20 0.55
N ALA A 413 35.18 10.72 1.26
CA ALA A 413 34.82 11.18 2.59
C ALA A 413 35.31 10.21 3.68
N SER A 414 35.79 10.72 4.82
CA SER A 414 36.19 9.90 5.97
C SER A 414 35.13 9.82 7.09
N GLY A 415 34.03 10.54 6.90
CA GLY A 415 32.90 10.61 7.82
C GLY A 415 31.77 11.49 7.26
N LEU A 416 30.56 11.39 7.84
CA LEU A 416 29.40 12.20 7.43
C LEU A 416 29.65 13.71 7.44
N ARG A 417 30.60 14.19 8.26
CA ARG A 417 30.94 15.62 8.36
C ARG A 417 31.83 16.11 7.23
N ASP A 418 32.45 15.19 6.49
CA ASP A 418 33.27 15.50 5.34
C ASP A 418 32.42 15.50 4.05
N ILE A 419 31.13 15.18 4.17
CA ILE A 419 30.17 15.22 3.07
C ILE A 419 29.53 16.60 3.01
N PHE A 420 29.66 17.27 1.88
CA PHE A 420 29.14 18.61 1.63
C PHE A 420 28.41 18.67 0.28
N ALA A 421 27.74 19.79 0.03
CA ALA A 421 26.95 19.98 -1.18
C ALA A 421 27.79 19.77 -2.46
N GLY A 422 27.19 19.31 -3.55
CA GLY A 422 27.86 19.18 -4.84
C GLY A 422 28.72 17.93 -5.05
N GLN A 423 28.92 17.10 -4.02
CA GLN A 423 29.55 15.79 -4.18
C GLN A 423 28.56 14.78 -4.79
N GLU A 424 29.05 13.88 -5.64
CA GLU A 424 28.26 12.75 -6.13
C GLU A 424 28.26 11.65 -5.07
N VAL A 425 27.10 11.00 -4.87
CA VAL A 425 26.94 9.91 -3.92
C VAL A 425 26.16 8.75 -4.53
N GLU A 426 26.57 7.54 -4.17
CA GLU A 426 25.78 6.31 -4.29
C GLU A 426 25.38 5.88 -2.87
N LEU A 427 24.08 5.85 -2.59
CA LEU A 427 23.51 5.43 -1.32
C LEU A 427 22.98 4.00 -1.45
N GLU A 428 23.38 3.10 -0.56
CA GLU A 428 22.71 1.82 -0.39
C GLU A 428 21.74 1.92 0.79
N LEU A 429 20.47 1.67 0.52
CA LEU A 429 19.39 1.74 1.49
C LEU A 429 18.93 0.33 1.84
N PHE A 430 18.67 0.10 3.12
CA PHE A 430 17.97 -1.07 3.62
C PHE A 430 16.72 -0.59 4.37
N ASN A 431 15.53 -0.99 3.91
CA ASN A 431 14.24 -0.51 4.44
C ASN A 431 14.19 1.04 4.54
N ASN A 432 14.51 1.75 3.45
CA ASN A 432 14.56 3.22 3.37
C ASN A 432 15.56 3.93 4.30
N ARG A 433 16.49 3.18 4.91
CA ARG A 433 17.56 3.74 5.75
C ARG A 433 18.90 3.56 5.07
N VAL A 434 19.68 4.63 4.95
CA VAL A 434 20.99 4.62 4.30
C VAL A 434 21.97 3.88 5.20
N ILE A 435 22.45 2.72 4.73
CA ILE A 435 23.42 1.88 5.43
C ILE A 435 24.83 2.00 4.85
N ASN A 436 24.96 2.49 3.61
CA ASN A 436 26.25 2.75 2.97
C ASN A 436 26.17 4.03 2.14
N ILE A 437 27.27 4.79 2.11
CA ILE A 437 27.45 6.00 1.30
C ILE A 437 28.82 5.91 0.63
N ASP A 438 28.85 5.75 -0.69
CA ASP A 438 30.08 5.94 -1.48
C ASP A 438 30.10 7.38 -2.02
N VAL A 439 31.13 8.15 -1.65
CA VAL A 439 31.26 9.56 -2.02
C VAL A 439 32.32 9.74 -3.09
N THR A 440 31.96 10.38 -4.20
CA THR A 440 32.88 10.75 -5.28
C THR A 440 32.93 12.28 -5.44
N SER A 441 34.13 12.84 -5.36
CA SER A 441 34.38 14.27 -5.57
C SER A 441 34.92 14.52 -6.98
N VAL A 442 34.18 15.30 -7.77
CA VAL A 442 34.64 15.76 -9.09
C VAL A 442 35.23 17.16 -8.93
N GLU A 443 36.57 17.25 -8.97
CA GLU A 443 37.31 18.52 -8.94
C GLU A 443 37.18 19.26 -10.30
N ASP A 444 36.92 20.56 -10.24
CA ASP A 444 36.90 21.50 -11.37
C ASP A 444 37.50 22.85 -10.94
N GLU A 445 37.74 23.74 -11.90
CA GLU A 445 38.29 25.08 -11.64
C GLU A 445 37.36 26.16 -12.22
N ALA A 446 37.25 27.29 -11.53
CA ALA A 446 36.53 28.46 -12.02
C ALA A 446 37.28 29.75 -11.70
N GLU A 447 37.34 30.68 -12.67
CA GLU A 447 37.99 31.97 -12.48
C GLU A 447 37.08 33.14 -12.88
N GLY A 448 37.20 34.28 -12.20
CA GLY A 448 36.42 35.46 -12.54
C GLY A 448 36.45 36.58 -11.52
N THR A 449 35.55 37.56 -11.67
CA THR A 449 35.45 38.69 -10.73
C THR A 449 34.26 38.51 -9.79
N ILE A 450 34.46 38.72 -8.48
CA ILE A 450 33.39 38.68 -7.49
C ILE A 450 32.41 39.83 -7.74
N THR A 451 31.14 39.53 -7.95
CA THR A 451 30.07 40.53 -8.09
C THR A 451 29.20 40.65 -6.84
N LYS A 452 29.15 39.61 -6.01
CA LYS A 452 28.42 39.59 -4.75
C LYS A 452 29.08 38.65 -3.75
N LEU A 453 29.05 39.02 -2.47
CA LEU A 453 29.50 38.19 -1.36
C LEU A 453 28.41 38.21 -0.29
N ILE A 454 27.97 37.04 0.16
CA ILE A 454 26.93 36.88 1.19
C ILE A 454 27.58 36.19 2.38
N LEU A 455 27.72 36.94 3.48
CA LEU A 455 28.26 36.44 4.73
C LEU A 455 27.10 36.01 5.62
N ALA A 456 26.83 34.71 5.64
CA ALA A 456 25.83 34.05 6.47
C ALA A 456 26.47 32.87 7.23
N ALA A 457 25.65 32.02 7.86
CA ALA A 457 26.16 30.79 8.48
C ALA A 457 26.87 29.90 7.46
N ASP A 458 26.30 29.80 6.26
CA ASP A 458 26.88 29.17 5.08
C ASP A 458 27.18 30.30 4.08
N PRO A 459 28.46 30.70 3.90
CA PRO A 459 28.79 31.81 3.03
C PRO A 459 28.60 31.46 1.56
N GLU A 460 28.24 32.46 0.75
CA GLU A 460 28.14 32.34 -0.71
C GLU A 460 28.93 33.44 -1.42
N VAL A 461 29.56 33.09 -2.54
CA VAL A 461 30.24 34.02 -3.44
C VAL A 461 29.60 33.94 -4.83
N VAL A 462 29.29 35.09 -5.43
CA VAL A 462 28.86 35.16 -6.83
C VAL A 462 30.01 35.70 -7.66
N VAL A 463 30.46 34.90 -8.62
CA VAL A 463 31.58 35.20 -9.50
C VAL A 463 31.08 35.33 -10.93
N ASN A 464 31.48 36.40 -11.61
CA ASN A 464 31.28 36.55 -13.04
C ASN A 464 32.36 35.75 -13.78
N VAL A 465 31.98 34.59 -14.29
CA VAL A 465 32.81 33.69 -15.10
C VAL A 465 32.39 33.88 -16.56
N ASP A 466 33.27 34.44 -17.39
CA ASP A 466 33.03 34.70 -18.81
C ASP A 466 31.73 35.46 -19.14
N GLY A 467 31.33 36.41 -18.30
CA GLY A 467 30.13 37.22 -18.47
C GLY A 467 28.86 36.61 -17.90
N VAL A 468 28.93 35.42 -17.29
CA VAL A 468 27.82 34.74 -16.62
C VAL A 468 28.06 34.76 -15.11
N GLU A 469 27.09 35.26 -14.35
CA GLU A 469 27.16 35.17 -12.89
C GLU A 469 26.86 33.74 -12.43
N ARG A 470 27.78 33.17 -11.65
CA ARG A 470 27.65 31.86 -11.01
C ARG A 470 27.77 32.01 -9.51
N THR A 471 26.91 31.32 -8.76
CA THR A 471 26.95 31.29 -7.30
C THR A 471 27.67 30.03 -6.83
N PHE A 472 28.58 30.20 -5.88
CA PHE A 472 29.31 29.13 -5.22
C PHE A 472 29.15 29.24 -3.70
N THR A 473 29.11 28.10 -3.02
CA THR A 473 29.18 27.99 -1.56
C THR A 473 30.60 27.56 -1.16
N PHE A 474 30.93 27.53 0.14
CA PHE A 474 32.25 27.13 0.63
C PHE A 474 32.18 25.82 1.41
N ALA A 475 33.18 24.97 1.23
CA ALA A 475 33.39 23.81 2.09
C ALA A 475 33.71 24.28 3.53
N PRO A 476 33.38 23.48 4.58
CA PRO A 476 33.64 23.86 5.97
C PRO A 476 35.12 24.16 6.28
N ASP A 477 36.03 23.57 5.51
CA ASP A 477 37.49 23.67 5.62
C ASP A 477 38.12 24.32 4.38
N ALA A 478 37.33 25.06 3.59
CA ALA A 478 37.82 25.77 2.43
C ALA A 478 38.99 26.70 2.79
N SER A 479 40.08 26.59 2.02
CA SER A 479 41.27 27.41 2.23
C SER A 479 41.23 28.64 1.33
N LEU A 480 41.52 29.83 1.87
CA LEU A 480 41.51 31.09 1.14
C LEU A 480 42.87 31.76 1.25
N GLU A 481 43.44 32.15 0.12
CA GLU A 481 44.72 32.86 0.04
C GLU A 481 44.57 34.20 -0.70
N LYS A 482 45.42 35.16 -0.35
CA LYS A 482 45.58 36.43 -1.07
C LYS A 482 47.04 36.85 -1.02
N ASP A 483 47.66 37.04 -2.19
CA ASP A 483 49.09 37.38 -2.31
C ASP A 483 50.04 36.38 -1.60
N ASN A 484 49.66 35.09 -1.53
CA ASN A 484 50.30 33.99 -0.76
C ASN A 484 50.20 34.10 0.78
N ASP A 485 49.30 34.93 1.32
CA ASP A 485 48.97 34.94 2.74
C ASP A 485 47.57 34.33 2.93
N ASP A 486 47.42 33.42 3.91
CA ASP A 486 46.12 32.89 4.33
C ASP A 486 45.21 34.02 4.80
N ILE A 487 43.97 34.06 4.30
CA ILE A 487 42.98 35.08 4.66
C ILE A 487 41.67 34.46 5.16
N GLU A 488 40.87 35.27 5.84
CA GLU A 488 39.49 34.91 6.16
C GLU A 488 38.54 35.45 5.08
N ILE A 489 37.35 34.87 4.94
CA ILE A 489 36.35 35.33 3.97
C ILE A 489 35.93 36.80 4.19
N GLU A 490 36.12 37.32 5.40
CA GLU A 490 35.90 38.72 5.76
C GLU A 490 36.90 39.68 5.11
N ASP A 491 38.00 39.20 4.53
CA ASP A 491 39.00 40.00 3.81
C ASP A 491 38.74 40.08 2.30
N VAL A 492 37.85 39.23 1.80
CA VAL A 492 37.42 39.20 0.40
C VAL A 492 36.53 40.41 0.09
N ARG A 493 36.73 41.06 -1.06
CA ARG A 493 35.97 42.24 -1.46
C ARG A 493 35.26 42.02 -2.79
N ILE A 494 34.08 42.62 -2.94
CA ILE A 494 33.40 42.70 -4.24
C ILE A 494 34.33 43.43 -5.22
N GLY A 495 34.51 42.85 -6.41
CA GLY A 495 35.41 43.35 -7.44
C GLY A 495 36.77 42.68 -7.47
N ASP A 496 37.16 41.90 -6.44
CA ASP A 496 38.37 41.07 -6.49
C ASP A 496 38.26 40.01 -7.60
N TYR A 497 39.40 39.67 -8.21
CA TYR A 497 39.51 38.53 -9.11
C TYR A 497 39.83 37.28 -8.30
N VAL A 498 39.22 36.15 -8.63
CA VAL A 498 39.43 34.88 -7.93
C VAL A 498 39.67 33.75 -8.90
N GLU A 499 40.56 32.85 -8.51
CA GLU A 499 40.70 31.50 -9.06
C GLU A 499 40.21 30.52 -7.98
N LEU A 500 39.29 29.64 -8.35
CA LEU A 500 38.60 28.71 -7.45
C LEU A 500 38.93 27.28 -7.85
N GLU A 501 39.33 26.46 -6.88
CA GLU A 501 39.19 25.00 -6.99
C GLU A 501 37.84 24.64 -6.37
N ILE A 502 37.04 23.88 -7.11
CA ILE A 502 35.67 23.54 -6.72
C ILE A 502 35.39 22.05 -6.85
N THR A 503 34.48 21.56 -6.02
CA THR A 503 33.78 20.30 -6.24
C THR A 503 32.30 20.63 -6.50
N GLY A 504 31.87 20.48 -7.76
CA GLY A 504 30.54 20.91 -8.20
C GLY A 504 30.34 22.44 -8.14
N ARG A 505 29.64 22.94 -7.11
CA ARG A 505 29.46 24.39 -6.83
C ARG A 505 30.08 24.83 -5.50
N VAL A 506 30.89 23.98 -4.88
CA VAL A 506 31.49 24.25 -3.58
C VAL A 506 32.96 24.56 -3.74
N VAL A 507 33.39 25.70 -3.22
CA VAL A 507 34.78 26.14 -3.17
C VAL A 507 35.51 25.36 -2.11
N THR A 508 36.54 24.62 -2.52
CA THR A 508 37.51 23.94 -1.63
C THR A 508 38.76 24.80 -1.45
N TYR A 509 39.12 25.58 -2.47
CA TYR A 509 40.21 26.56 -2.41
C TYR A 509 39.88 27.82 -3.22
N MET A 510 40.27 28.99 -2.72
CA MET A 510 40.13 30.27 -3.42
C MET A 510 41.43 31.08 -3.30
N ASP A 511 42.04 31.40 -4.45
CA ASP A 511 43.11 32.40 -4.55
C ASP A 511 42.52 33.74 -4.99
N VAL A 512 42.72 34.78 -4.17
CA VAL A 512 42.19 36.12 -4.38
C VAL A 512 43.28 37.04 -4.89
N THR A 513 43.10 37.53 -6.11
CA THR A 513 43.91 38.62 -6.67
C THR A 513 43.16 39.96 -6.56
N ALA A 514 43.70 40.89 -5.77
CA ALA A 514 43.11 42.22 -5.62
C ALA A 514 43.04 42.95 -6.97
N LYS A 515 41.82 43.28 -7.42
CA LYS A 515 41.66 44.06 -8.65
C LYS A 515 41.94 45.52 -8.37
N VAL A 516 43.05 46.03 -8.88
CA VAL A 516 43.40 47.46 -8.81
C VAL A 516 42.48 48.22 -9.77
N VAL A 517 41.35 48.72 -9.27
CA VAL A 517 40.45 49.60 -10.04
C VAL A 517 40.88 51.04 -9.80
N ALA A 518 41.21 51.77 -10.87
CA ALA A 518 41.46 53.20 -10.80
C ALA A 518 40.16 53.93 -10.42
N ASP A 519 40.23 54.77 -9.39
CA ASP A 519 39.12 55.57 -8.87
C ASP A 519 39.43 57.07 -9.04
N TYR A 520 38.41 57.93 -8.93
CA TYR A 520 38.58 59.37 -9.05
C TYR A 520 37.85 60.15 -7.96
N VAL A 521 38.47 61.26 -7.54
CA VAL A 521 37.87 62.20 -6.59
C VAL A 521 37.98 63.61 -7.16
N MET A 522 36.89 64.36 -7.07
CA MET A 522 36.82 65.77 -7.46
C MET A 522 36.50 66.63 -6.24
N GLY A 523 37.15 67.77 -6.10
CA GLY A 523 36.86 68.68 -5.00
C GLY A 523 37.70 69.95 -4.98
N GLU A 524 37.30 70.88 -4.11
CA GLU A 524 38.04 72.11 -3.80
C GLU A 524 39.16 71.78 -2.81
N ILE A 525 40.40 72.16 -3.12
CA ILE A 525 41.55 71.99 -2.23
C ILE A 525 41.36 72.84 -0.97
N GLU A 526 41.33 72.23 0.21
CA GLU A 526 41.34 72.94 1.49
C GLU A 526 42.75 73.10 2.03
N ASN A 527 43.59 72.07 1.91
CA ASN A 527 44.94 72.08 2.44
C ASN A 527 45.92 71.38 1.48
N ILE A 528 47.13 71.94 1.39
CA ILE A 528 48.26 71.38 0.65
C ILE A 528 49.42 71.28 1.62
N ASN A 529 49.94 70.07 1.81
CA ASN A 529 51.17 69.83 2.55
C ASN A 529 52.27 69.38 1.58
N ASP A 530 53.12 70.34 1.17
CA ASP A 530 54.21 70.10 0.21
C ASP A 530 55.30 69.18 0.80
N ASP A 531 55.51 69.19 2.14
CA ASP A 531 56.51 68.33 2.80
C ASP A 531 56.07 66.86 2.89
N ALA A 532 54.75 66.62 2.91
CA ALA A 532 54.18 65.27 2.98
C ALA A 532 53.58 64.81 1.64
N GLU A 533 53.65 65.63 0.60
CA GLU A 533 53.04 65.40 -0.72
C GLU A 533 51.54 65.03 -0.65
N VAL A 534 50.77 65.73 0.21
CA VAL A 534 49.35 65.47 0.42
C VAL A 534 48.47 66.67 0.10
N ILE A 535 47.34 66.42 -0.56
CA ILE A 535 46.23 67.37 -0.76
C ILE A 535 45.00 66.88 0.00
N ILE A 536 44.28 67.78 0.68
CA ILE A 536 43.01 67.48 1.35
C ILE A 536 41.90 68.35 0.75
N PHE A 537 40.76 67.73 0.43
CA PHE A 537 39.57 68.43 -0.06
C PHE A 537 38.63 68.85 1.07
N LYS A 538 37.99 70.00 0.86
CA LYS A 538 37.15 70.73 1.84
C LYS A 538 35.94 69.97 2.37
N ASP A 539 35.30 69.14 1.53
CA ASP A 539 34.03 68.49 1.90
C ASP A 539 34.19 66.98 2.22
N ASN A 540 35.26 66.34 1.73
CA ASN A 540 35.42 64.89 1.84
C ASN A 540 36.52 64.44 2.82
N ASN A 541 37.39 65.35 3.29
CA ASN A 541 38.49 65.09 4.23
C ASN A 541 39.40 63.88 3.88
N THR A 542 39.24 63.30 2.69
CA THR A 542 40.05 62.23 2.14
C THR A 542 41.42 62.81 1.77
N PRO A 543 42.51 62.30 2.35
CA PRO A 543 43.85 62.69 1.93
C PRO A 543 44.16 62.06 0.58
N ILE A 544 44.69 62.88 -0.33
CA ILE A 544 45.20 62.47 -1.64
C ILE A 544 46.71 62.56 -1.58
N TYR A 545 47.37 61.42 -1.66
CA TYR A 545 48.82 61.32 -1.66
C TYR A 545 49.35 61.41 -3.09
N LEU A 546 50.40 62.19 -3.28
CA LEU A 546 51.13 62.29 -4.53
C LEU A 546 52.46 61.56 -4.36
N ASN A 547 52.86 60.79 -5.35
CA ASN A 547 54.16 60.13 -5.42
C ASN A 547 55.03 60.79 -6.50
N ASP A 548 56.27 60.31 -6.64
CA ASP A 548 57.24 60.83 -7.62
C ASP A 548 56.77 60.74 -9.08
N ASP A 549 55.81 59.86 -9.37
CA ASP A 549 55.25 59.61 -10.70
C ASP A 549 53.93 60.36 -10.95
N THR A 550 53.37 61.06 -9.95
CA THR A 550 52.11 61.77 -10.08
C THR A 550 52.21 62.92 -11.08
N VAL A 551 51.39 62.86 -12.13
CA VAL A 551 51.33 63.92 -13.15
C VAL A 551 50.31 64.99 -12.75
N ILE A 552 50.76 66.23 -12.54
CA ILE A 552 49.87 67.36 -12.24
C ILE A 552 49.72 68.21 -13.50
N ILE A 553 48.48 68.49 -13.90
CA ILE A 553 48.16 69.35 -15.05
C ILE A 553 47.37 70.54 -14.55
N LYS A 554 47.88 71.76 -14.76
CA LYS A 554 47.16 73.00 -14.46
C LYS A 554 46.98 73.79 -15.74
N PHE A 555 45.73 73.97 -16.17
CA PHE A 555 45.37 74.70 -17.40
C PHE A 555 46.03 74.18 -18.69
N GLY A 556 46.23 72.86 -18.77
CA GLY A 556 46.78 72.21 -19.96
C GLY A 556 48.31 72.17 -20.03
N GLU A 557 49.01 72.66 -19.00
CA GLU A 557 50.46 72.53 -18.86
C GLU A 557 50.81 71.70 -17.63
N GLU A 558 51.91 70.95 -17.72
CA GLU A 558 52.46 70.17 -16.60
C GLU A 558 52.89 71.11 -15.46
N ALA A 559 52.46 70.77 -14.25
CA ALA A 559 52.64 71.56 -13.06
C ALA A 559 53.30 70.72 -11.95
N ARG A 560 53.53 71.35 -10.80
CA ARG A 560 54.06 70.71 -9.59
C ARG A 560 53.16 71.06 -8.44
N LEU A 561 53.24 70.32 -7.34
CA LEU A 561 52.38 70.49 -6.17
C LEU A 561 52.38 71.94 -5.67
N ARG A 562 53.56 72.55 -5.55
CA ARG A 562 53.75 73.98 -5.24
C ARG A 562 53.06 75.00 -6.18
N HIS A 563 52.55 74.58 -7.33
CA HIS A 563 51.81 75.45 -8.26
C HIS A 563 50.29 75.36 -8.06
N LEU A 564 49.81 74.46 -7.21
CA LEU A 564 48.43 74.37 -6.77
C LEU A 564 48.19 75.35 -5.62
N ASN A 565 46.96 75.84 -5.51
CA ASN A 565 46.56 76.74 -4.44
C ASN A 565 45.39 76.14 -3.66
N THR A 566 45.33 76.43 -2.35
CA THR A 566 44.09 76.26 -1.58
C THR A 566 42.95 77.00 -2.28
N GLY A 567 41.85 76.29 -2.53
CA GLY A 567 40.65 76.71 -3.23
C GLY A 567 40.61 76.36 -4.72
N ASP A 568 41.69 75.81 -5.29
CA ASP A 568 41.65 75.27 -6.65
C ASP A 568 40.69 74.07 -6.68
N GLU A 569 39.87 73.96 -7.73
CA GLU A 569 39.02 72.80 -7.95
C GLU A 569 39.80 71.81 -8.83
N VAL A 570 39.97 70.59 -8.33
CA VAL A 570 40.83 69.59 -8.96
C VAL A 570 40.10 68.26 -9.09
N PHE A 571 40.50 67.51 -10.11
CA PHE A 571 40.09 66.14 -10.40
C PHE A 571 41.33 65.25 -10.28
N ALA A 572 41.34 64.34 -9.31
CA ALA A 572 42.42 63.39 -9.09
C ALA A 572 41.98 61.98 -9.48
N VAL A 573 42.80 61.29 -10.27
CA VAL A 573 42.63 59.88 -10.64
C VAL A 573 43.77 59.10 -10.02
N GLY A 574 43.47 57.96 -9.42
CA GLY A 574 44.48 57.13 -8.78
C GLY A 574 43.93 55.86 -8.15
N ILE A 575 44.69 55.28 -7.24
CA ILE A 575 44.36 54.01 -6.59
C ILE A 575 44.01 54.28 -5.13
N PHE A 576 42.87 53.78 -4.66
CA PHE A 576 42.51 53.84 -3.24
C PHE A 576 43.21 52.72 -2.46
N LYS A 577 43.96 53.09 -1.41
CA LYS A 577 44.57 52.15 -0.46
C LYS A 577 44.31 52.63 0.96
N SER A 578 43.72 51.78 1.80
CA SER A 578 43.51 52.06 3.23
C SER A 578 42.82 53.41 3.54
N GLY A 579 41.84 53.80 2.72
CA GLY A 579 41.10 55.06 2.88
C GLY A 579 41.82 56.32 2.36
N ILE A 580 42.94 56.16 1.68
CA ILE A 580 43.77 57.21 1.07
C ILE A 580 43.78 56.99 -0.45
N LEU A 581 43.66 58.06 -1.24
CA LEU A 581 43.85 57.98 -2.69
C LEU A 581 45.32 58.30 -3.03
N GLU A 582 46.05 57.36 -3.60
CA GLU A 582 47.35 57.61 -4.24
C GLU A 582 47.09 58.07 -5.68
N ALA A 583 47.31 59.34 -5.97
CA ALA A 583 46.97 59.91 -7.28
C ALA A 583 48.03 59.62 -8.35
N ASP A 584 47.62 59.06 -9.48
CA ASP A 584 48.45 58.97 -10.68
C ASP A 584 48.41 60.28 -11.47
N THR A 585 47.25 60.96 -11.48
CA THR A 585 47.07 62.21 -12.21
C THR A 585 46.17 63.17 -11.46
N ILE A 586 46.57 64.45 -11.38
CA ILE A 586 45.75 65.53 -10.83
C ILE A 586 45.57 66.61 -11.89
N VAL A 587 44.33 66.93 -12.22
CA VAL A 587 43.98 67.98 -13.19
C VAL A 587 43.27 69.11 -12.48
N VAL A 588 43.82 70.32 -12.57
CA VAL A 588 43.15 71.53 -12.10
C VAL A 588 42.10 71.95 -13.12
N ILE A 589 40.84 71.89 -12.72
CA ILE A 589 39.69 72.17 -13.58
C ILE A 589 39.16 73.59 -13.40
N ALA A 590 39.39 74.22 -12.24
CA ALA A 590 39.18 75.66 -12.03
C ALA A 590 40.19 76.21 -11.01
N ALA A 591 40.73 77.41 -11.24
CA ALA A 591 41.54 78.08 -10.21
C ALA A 591 40.71 78.96 -9.30
N THR A 592 41.20 79.17 -8.09
CA THR A 592 40.75 80.24 -7.21
C THR A 592 40.72 81.59 -7.93
N LYS A 593 39.62 82.33 -7.75
CA LYS A 593 39.50 83.74 -8.18
C LYS A 593 40.35 84.68 -7.34
#